data_AF-A0A7W1I3J2-F1
#
_entry.id   AF-A0A7W1I3J2-F1
#
_cell.length_a   1.000
_cell.length_b   1.000
_cell.length_c   1.000
_cell.angle_alpha   90.00
_cell.angle_beta   90.00
_cell.angle_gamma   90.00
#
_symmetry.space_group_name_H-M   'P 1'
#
loop_
_entity.id
_entity.type
_entity.pdbx_description
1 polymer ?
#
loop_
_entity_poly.entity_id
_entity_poly.type
_entity_poly.pdbx_seq_one_letter_code
_entity_poly.pdbx_strand_id
1 'polypeptide(L)'
;MDTRRPRAKSLITRTPGALLAPLLVLVAAAMAFGFGTLPGEMRDFHVYWTAAGRALSSEPLYRSADEHYQFKYLPAFAVLAGPVALIPLALAKALWFVISVTLLTFVVALSIAILPERRRSAIFIGAVVVITMGKFYGHELVLGQVNLLFAAIVLLGLMAMRMEHNRFAAAMFVLATVVKPYAILLLPWLVLRRGYSAAATAAVSVCAVLLLPVVLYGFSGSVDLHLAWWSTVTGTTAPNLTNAENVSLAGFFAKWLGSGPAATAATALAGLGVLALVGL
;
A
#
# COMPACT_ATOMS: atom_id res chain seq x y z
N MET A 1 -32.51 -33.64 -12.24
CA MET A 1 -32.56 -32.45 -11.37
C MET A 1 -31.32 -31.63 -11.65
N ASP A 2 -31.48 -30.58 -12.46
CA ASP A 2 -30.44 -29.71 -13.01
C ASP A 2 -30.23 -28.52 -12.06
N THR A 3 -29.21 -28.57 -11.20
CA THR A 3 -28.86 -27.49 -10.26
C THR A 3 -27.97 -26.46 -10.95
N ARG A 4 -28.59 -25.65 -11.82
CA ARG A 4 -27.93 -24.49 -12.42
C ARG A 4 -27.48 -23.52 -11.33
N ARG A 5 -26.16 -23.42 -11.13
CA ARG A 5 -25.54 -22.28 -10.43
C ARG A 5 -26.11 -20.98 -11.01
N PRO A 6 -26.53 -20.01 -10.19
CA PRO A 6 -27.05 -18.76 -10.71
C PRO A 6 -25.96 -18.09 -11.54
N ARG A 7 -26.19 -17.98 -12.85
CA ARG A 7 -25.40 -17.13 -13.75
C ARG A 7 -25.31 -15.75 -13.11
N ALA A 8 -24.10 -15.24 -12.93
CA ALA A 8 -23.81 -13.87 -12.56
C ALA A 8 -24.45 -12.90 -13.58
N LYS A 9 -25.75 -12.63 -13.41
CA LYS A 9 -26.49 -11.69 -14.22
C LYS A 9 -26.24 -10.29 -13.66
N SER A 10 -25.50 -9.52 -14.46
CA SER A 10 -25.53 -8.05 -14.53
C SER A 10 -25.47 -7.28 -13.20
N LEU A 11 -24.31 -7.27 -12.55
CA LEU A 11 -23.98 -6.25 -11.54
C LEU A 11 -23.41 -4.96 -12.14
N ILE A 12 -23.28 -4.88 -13.46
CA ILE A 12 -22.78 -3.71 -14.20
C ILE A 12 -23.91 -3.09 -15.01
N THR A 13 -25.02 -2.73 -14.37
CA THR A 13 -26.01 -1.86 -15.01
C THR A 13 -26.62 -0.93 -13.97
N ARG A 14 -26.04 0.28 -13.94
CA ARG A 14 -26.63 1.61 -13.69
C ARG A 14 -25.59 2.46 -12.98
N THR A 15 -24.85 3.21 -13.79
CA THR A 15 -23.92 4.27 -13.41
C THR A 15 -24.64 5.62 -13.35
N PRO A 16 -25.20 6.03 -12.20
CA PRO A 16 -25.28 7.44 -11.86
C PRO A 16 -24.05 7.90 -11.06
N GLY A 17 -23.13 6.99 -10.71
CA GLY A 17 -21.94 7.25 -9.89
C GLY A 17 -20.75 7.90 -10.61
N ALA A 18 -20.81 8.08 -11.94
CA ALA A 18 -19.74 8.67 -12.73
C ALA A 18 -19.56 10.20 -12.50
N LEU A 19 -20.54 10.88 -11.89
CA LEU A 19 -20.58 12.35 -11.78
C LEU A 19 -20.42 12.90 -10.35
N LEU A 20 -20.26 12.06 -9.32
CA LEU A 20 -19.99 12.51 -7.93
C LEU A 20 -18.55 12.34 -7.43
N ALA A 21 -17.79 11.45 -8.07
CA ALA A 21 -16.34 11.42 -7.97
C ALA A 21 -15.66 12.79 -8.26
N PRO A 22 -16.10 13.61 -9.24
CA PRO A 22 -15.53 14.93 -9.54
C PRO A 22 -15.84 16.02 -8.49
N LEU A 23 -16.97 15.94 -7.76
CA LEU A 23 -17.37 16.97 -6.80
C LEU A 23 -16.59 16.89 -5.48
N LEU A 24 -16.24 15.67 -5.05
CA LEU A 24 -15.41 15.44 -3.87
C LEU A 24 -13.93 15.77 -4.13
N VAL A 25 -13.48 15.65 -5.39
CA VAL A 25 -12.18 16.17 -5.87
C VAL A 25 -12.15 17.69 -5.90
N LEU A 26 -13.23 18.34 -6.35
CA LEU A 26 -13.37 19.80 -6.38
C LEU A 26 -13.34 20.44 -4.98
N VAL A 27 -13.91 19.78 -3.96
CA VAL A 27 -13.82 20.20 -2.55
C VAL A 27 -12.41 19.98 -1.97
N ALA A 28 -11.74 18.89 -2.35
CA ALA A 28 -10.34 18.65 -1.95
C ALA A 28 -9.35 19.65 -2.57
N ALA A 29 -9.58 20.07 -3.82
CA ALA A 29 -8.81 21.09 -4.52
C ALA A 29 -9.05 22.51 -3.97
N ALA A 30 -10.28 22.84 -3.57
CA ALA A 30 -10.61 24.14 -2.97
C ALA A 30 -10.05 24.30 -1.55
N MET A 31 -10.01 23.21 -0.76
CA MET A 31 -9.37 23.21 0.56
C MET A 31 -7.84 23.35 0.48
N ALA A 32 -7.18 22.75 -0.52
CA ALA A 32 -5.75 22.97 -0.75
C ALA A 32 -5.43 24.42 -1.18
N PHE A 33 -6.36 25.09 -1.89
CA PHE A 33 -6.22 26.48 -2.33
C PHE A 33 -6.54 27.51 -1.23
N GLY A 34 -7.42 27.18 -0.28
CA GLY A 34 -7.84 28.06 0.83
C GLY A 34 -6.92 28.08 2.06
N PHE A 35 -5.99 27.13 2.18
CA PHE A 35 -5.12 26.96 3.36
C PHE A 35 -3.62 27.26 3.10
N GLY A 36 -3.29 28.17 2.18
CA GLY A 36 -1.96 28.83 2.11
C GLY A 36 -0.72 27.93 1.97
N THR A 37 -0.90 26.65 1.70
CA THR A 37 0.17 25.65 1.66
C THR A 37 0.31 25.16 0.23
N LEU A 38 1.24 25.79 -0.48
CA LEU A 38 1.94 25.09 -1.56
C LEU A 38 2.43 23.72 -1.05
N PRO A 39 2.83 22.78 -1.94
CA PRO A 39 3.42 21.49 -1.57
C PRO A 39 4.75 21.57 -0.76
N GLY A 40 5.03 22.69 -0.09
CA GLY A 40 6.30 23.08 0.48
C GLY A 40 6.88 22.03 1.41
N GLU A 41 6.07 21.41 2.27
CA GLU A 41 6.58 20.35 3.13
C GLU A 41 6.63 19.01 2.41
N MET A 42 5.49 18.34 2.14
CA MET A 42 5.40 17.00 1.53
C MET A 42 6.61 16.12 1.88
N ARG A 43 6.90 16.02 3.18
CA ARG A 43 8.20 15.53 3.67
C ARG A 43 8.38 14.04 3.31
N ASP A 44 7.29 13.27 3.38
CA ASP A 44 7.31 11.86 3.02
C ASP A 44 7.54 11.67 1.52
N PHE A 45 6.89 12.48 0.69
CA PHE A 45 7.15 12.45 -0.75
C PHE A 45 8.61 12.79 -1.09
N HIS A 46 9.17 13.78 -0.38
CA HIS A 46 10.58 14.15 -0.56
C HIS A 46 11.52 12.98 -0.25
N VAL A 47 11.21 12.15 0.76
CA VAL A 47 11.97 10.92 1.04
C VAL A 47 11.94 9.97 -0.17
N TYR A 48 10.80 9.79 -0.82
CA TYR A 48 10.66 8.94 -2.02
C TYR A 48 11.43 9.50 -3.21
N TRP A 49 11.33 10.81 -3.44
CA TRP A 49 12.04 11.51 -4.51
C TRP A 49 13.56 11.41 -4.32
N THR A 50 14.05 11.62 -3.10
CA THR A 50 15.48 11.51 -2.76
C THR A 50 15.98 10.07 -2.91
N ALA A 51 15.23 9.07 -2.43
CA ALA A 51 15.58 7.67 -2.59
C ALA A 51 15.62 7.25 -4.07
N ALA A 52 14.68 7.74 -4.88
CA ALA A 52 14.66 7.52 -6.32
C ALA A 52 15.90 8.14 -7.02
N GLY A 53 16.29 9.36 -6.64
CA GLY A 53 17.49 9.99 -7.18
C GLY A 53 18.76 9.21 -6.82
N ARG A 54 18.87 8.76 -5.56
CA ARG A 54 19.96 7.87 -5.11
C ARG A 54 19.98 6.55 -5.87
N ALA A 55 18.81 5.98 -6.17
CA ALA A 55 18.70 4.76 -6.98
C ALA A 55 19.28 4.95 -8.38
N LEU A 56 18.93 6.04 -9.07
CA LEU A 56 19.46 6.35 -10.39
C LEU A 56 20.98 6.56 -10.39
N SER A 57 21.52 7.13 -9.32
CA SER A 57 22.97 7.32 -9.12
C SER A 57 23.68 6.11 -8.51
N SER A 58 22.97 5.00 -8.28
CA SER A 58 23.49 3.79 -7.61
C SER A 58 24.13 4.05 -6.23
N GLU A 59 23.64 5.06 -5.51
CA GLU A 59 24.13 5.42 -4.19
C GLU A 59 23.42 4.63 -3.08
N PRO A 60 23.98 4.53 -1.86
CA PRO A 60 23.30 3.89 -0.74
C PRO A 60 21.93 4.52 -0.45
N LEU A 61 20.88 3.69 -0.38
CA LEU A 61 19.50 4.15 -0.14
C LEU A 61 19.22 4.43 1.35
N TYR A 62 19.74 3.58 2.22
CA TYR A 62 19.43 3.56 3.65
C TYR A 62 20.55 4.23 4.45
N ARG A 63 20.43 5.53 4.75
CA ARG A 63 21.47 6.29 5.47
C ARG A 63 20.97 6.74 6.83
N SER A 64 21.72 6.45 7.88
CA SER A 64 21.43 6.95 9.23
C SER A 64 21.50 8.48 9.33
N ALA A 65 22.30 9.12 8.46
CA ALA A 65 22.41 10.57 8.35
C ALA A 65 21.10 11.27 7.91
N ASP A 66 20.12 10.52 7.37
CA ASP A 66 18.79 11.05 7.07
C ASP A 66 17.87 11.07 8.33
N GLU A 67 18.35 10.56 9.46
CA GLU A 67 17.67 10.53 10.76
C GLU A 67 16.21 10.04 10.66
N HIS A 68 15.25 10.88 11.08
CA HIS A 68 13.83 10.58 11.05
C HIS A 68 13.32 10.30 9.62
N TYR A 69 13.94 10.90 8.60
CA TYR A 69 13.56 10.80 7.19
C TYR A 69 14.31 9.70 6.43
N GLN A 70 15.00 8.81 7.15
CA GLN A 70 15.61 7.63 6.55
C GLN A 70 14.57 6.81 5.77
N PHE A 71 14.89 6.48 4.52
CA PHE A 71 14.07 5.63 3.66
C PHE A 71 13.92 4.23 4.26
N LYS A 72 12.71 3.64 4.22
CA LYS A 72 12.39 2.35 4.85
C LYS A 72 11.63 1.37 3.95
N TYR A 73 11.47 1.71 2.69
CA TYR A 73 10.76 0.88 1.72
C TYR A 73 11.73 -0.07 1.02
N LEU A 74 11.22 -1.06 0.30
CA LEU A 74 12.06 -2.02 -0.42
C LEU A 74 12.95 -1.32 -1.46
N PRO A 75 14.14 -1.86 -1.77
CA PRO A 75 15.02 -1.27 -2.79
C PRO A 75 14.32 -1.09 -4.14
N ALA A 76 13.48 -2.06 -4.52
CA ALA A 76 12.67 -2.00 -5.74
C ALA A 76 11.75 -0.77 -5.81
N PHE A 77 11.26 -0.25 -4.68
CA PHE A 77 10.42 0.95 -4.67
C PHE A 77 11.22 2.16 -5.17
N ALA A 78 12.45 2.34 -4.68
CA ALA A 78 13.30 3.45 -5.10
C ALA A 78 13.65 3.35 -6.60
N VAL A 79 13.93 2.14 -7.08
CA VAL A 79 14.20 1.89 -8.51
C VAL A 79 12.99 2.22 -9.38
N LEU A 80 11.79 1.75 -9.01
CA LEU A 80 10.55 2.04 -9.75
C LEU A 80 10.16 3.53 -9.69
N ALA A 81 10.48 4.20 -8.60
CA ALA A 81 10.26 5.63 -8.43
C ALA A 81 11.29 6.48 -9.20
N GLY A 82 12.34 5.87 -9.77
CA GLY A 82 13.42 6.55 -10.53
C GLY A 82 12.96 7.67 -11.46
N PRO A 83 11.95 7.46 -12.35
CA PRO A 83 11.47 8.51 -13.25
C PRO A 83 11.00 9.79 -12.55
N VAL A 84 10.50 9.70 -11.31
CA VAL A 84 10.03 10.84 -10.52
C VAL A 84 11.20 11.75 -10.11
N ALA A 85 12.39 11.18 -9.88
CA ALA A 85 13.59 11.94 -9.52
C ALA A 85 14.16 12.78 -10.69
N LEU A 86 13.77 12.47 -11.93
CA LEU A 86 14.15 13.26 -13.11
C LEU A 86 13.37 14.58 -13.21
N ILE A 87 12.30 14.73 -12.42
CA ILE A 87 11.45 15.91 -12.39
C ILE A 87 11.91 16.82 -11.23
N PRO A 88 12.02 18.16 -11.44
CA PRO A 88 12.31 19.09 -10.35
C PRO A 88 11.33 18.92 -9.19
N LEU A 89 11.86 18.85 -7.96
CA LEU A 89 11.11 18.46 -6.76
C LEU A 89 9.78 19.21 -6.58
N ALA A 90 9.75 20.52 -6.82
CA ALA A 90 8.54 21.33 -6.70
C ALA A 90 7.43 20.87 -7.67
N LEU A 91 7.80 20.57 -8.92
CA LEU A 91 6.86 20.05 -9.91
C LEU A 91 6.46 18.61 -9.59
N ALA A 92 7.41 17.77 -9.15
CA ALA A 92 7.13 16.39 -8.74
C ALA A 92 6.10 16.34 -7.59
N LYS A 93 6.22 17.23 -6.60
CA LYS A 93 5.26 17.38 -5.50
C LYS A 93 3.88 17.84 -5.98
N ALA A 94 3.82 18.80 -6.89
CA ALA A 94 2.54 19.25 -7.47
C ALA A 94 1.84 18.14 -8.26
N LEU A 95 2.58 17.38 -9.07
CA LEU A 95 2.06 16.23 -9.79
C LEU A 95 1.59 15.13 -8.82
N TRP A 96 2.38 14.85 -7.79
CA TRP A 96 2.02 13.87 -6.76
C TRP A 96 0.75 14.26 -6.00
N PHE A 97 0.54 15.55 -5.73
CA PHE A 97 -0.71 16.03 -5.15
C PHE A 97 -1.91 15.67 -6.03
N VAL A 98 -1.85 15.97 -7.33
CA VAL A 98 -2.92 15.66 -8.29
C VAL A 98 -3.16 14.16 -8.37
N ILE A 99 -2.08 13.37 -8.42
CA ILE A 99 -2.15 11.90 -8.39
C ILE A 99 -2.81 11.42 -7.10
N SER A 100 -2.45 11.97 -5.94
CA SER A 100 -2.99 11.58 -4.64
C SER A 100 -4.48 11.89 -4.53
N VAL A 101 -4.93 13.05 -4.99
CA VAL A 101 -6.36 13.39 -5.05
C VAL A 101 -7.12 12.44 -5.98
N THR A 102 -6.52 12.10 -7.13
CA THR A 102 -7.10 11.12 -8.07
C THR A 102 -7.19 9.73 -7.46
N LEU A 103 -6.13 9.28 -6.77
CA LEU A 103 -6.08 8.00 -6.07
C LEU A 103 -7.10 7.95 -4.94
N LEU A 104 -7.31 9.05 -4.21
CA LEU A 104 -8.35 9.13 -3.18
C LEU A 104 -9.74 8.83 -3.74
N THR A 105 -10.10 9.49 -4.84
CA THR A 105 -11.38 9.26 -5.52
C THR A 105 -11.50 7.83 -6.00
N PHE A 106 -10.43 7.30 -6.57
CA PHE A 106 -10.37 5.93 -7.05
C PHE A 106 -10.53 4.91 -5.93
N VAL A 107 -9.86 5.12 -4.79
CA VAL A 107 -9.95 4.28 -3.59
C VAL A 107 -11.36 4.28 -3.04
N VAL A 108 -12.01 5.44 -2.91
CA VAL A 108 -13.39 5.54 -2.44
C VAL A 108 -14.34 4.82 -3.40
N ALA A 109 -14.18 5.04 -4.71
CA ALA A 109 -15.02 4.39 -5.72
C ALA A 109 -14.86 2.86 -5.73
N LEU A 110 -13.62 2.36 -5.71
CA LEU A 110 -13.34 0.92 -5.64
C LEU A 110 -13.86 0.30 -4.35
N SER A 111 -13.67 0.97 -3.21
CA SER A 111 -14.15 0.49 -1.92
C SER A 111 -15.67 0.28 -1.95
N ILE A 112 -16.42 1.24 -2.50
CA ILE A 112 -17.87 1.13 -2.66
C ILE A 112 -18.25 0.02 -3.66
N ALA A 113 -17.48 -0.15 -4.74
CA ALA A 113 -17.74 -1.16 -5.77
C ALA A 113 -17.51 -2.60 -5.26
N ILE A 114 -16.60 -2.79 -4.30
CA ILE A 114 -16.27 -4.10 -3.72
C ILE A 114 -17.24 -4.49 -2.60
N LEU A 115 -18.07 -3.58 -2.08
CA LEU A 115 -19.07 -3.94 -1.07
C LEU A 115 -19.97 -5.08 -1.57
N PRO A 116 -20.11 -6.19 -0.79
CA PRO A 116 -20.93 -7.33 -1.21
C PRO A 116 -22.40 -6.93 -1.34
N GLU A 117 -22.87 -6.03 -0.48
CA GLU A 117 -24.22 -5.49 -0.49
C GLU A 117 -24.19 -3.99 -0.16
N ARG A 118 -25.19 -3.24 -0.66
CA ARG A 118 -25.34 -1.80 -0.40
C ARG A 118 -26.78 -1.50 0.00
N ARG A 119 -26.98 -0.98 1.22
CA ARG A 119 -28.30 -0.56 1.74
C ARG A 119 -28.58 0.93 1.56
N ARG A 120 -27.57 1.72 1.21
CA ARG A 120 -27.64 3.17 0.97
C ARG A 120 -27.01 3.50 -0.38
N SER A 121 -27.29 4.70 -0.91
CA SER A 121 -26.73 5.14 -2.18
C SER A 121 -25.20 5.26 -2.10
N ALA A 122 -24.51 5.02 -3.23
CA ALA A 122 -23.05 5.15 -3.32
C ALA A 122 -22.58 6.55 -2.91
N ILE A 123 -23.36 7.57 -3.24
CA ILE A 123 -23.12 8.97 -2.88
C ILE A 123 -23.08 9.15 -1.38
N PHE A 124 -24.12 8.65 -0.68
CA PHE A 124 -24.22 8.77 0.75
C PHE A 124 -23.05 8.07 1.45
N ILE A 125 -22.73 6.84 1.02
CA ILE A 125 -21.59 6.08 1.58
C ILE A 125 -20.27 6.83 1.32
N GLY A 126 -20.04 7.30 0.09
CA GLY A 126 -18.84 8.05 -0.27
C GLY A 126 -18.69 9.34 0.53
N ALA A 127 -19.78 10.10 0.70
CA ALA A 127 -19.79 11.32 1.49
C ALA A 127 -19.45 11.04 2.96
N VAL A 128 -20.09 10.03 3.57
CA VAL A 128 -19.78 9.63 4.96
C VAL A 128 -18.32 9.23 5.10
N VAL A 129 -17.79 8.40 4.20
CA VAL A 129 -16.38 7.98 4.24
C VAL A 129 -15.45 9.19 4.13
N VAL A 130 -15.66 10.08 3.16
CA VAL A 130 -14.80 11.26 2.96
C VAL A 130 -14.86 12.21 4.14
N ILE A 131 -16.05 12.44 4.72
CA ILE A 131 -16.19 13.32 5.89
C ILE A 131 -15.53 12.71 7.12
N THR A 132 -15.82 11.44 7.43
CA THR A 132 -15.26 10.77 8.62
C THR A 132 -13.74 10.59 8.52
N MET A 133 -13.21 10.34 7.32
CA MET A 133 -11.78 10.17 7.08
C MET A 133 -11.06 11.48 6.70
N GLY A 134 -11.76 12.61 6.64
CA GLY A 134 -11.24 13.86 6.08
C GLY A 134 -9.94 14.33 6.73
N LYS A 135 -9.81 14.20 8.06
CA LYS A 135 -8.56 14.50 8.78
C LYS A 135 -7.38 13.67 8.28
N PHE A 136 -7.58 12.37 8.07
CA PHE A 136 -6.53 11.45 7.63
C PHE A 136 -6.16 11.71 6.17
N TYR A 137 -7.15 11.97 5.31
CA TYR A 137 -6.89 12.34 3.91
C TYR A 137 -6.18 13.68 3.79
N GLY A 138 -6.54 14.67 4.62
CA GLY A 138 -5.79 15.93 4.69
C GLY A 138 -4.33 15.70 5.07
N HIS A 139 -4.08 14.89 6.10
CA HIS A 139 -2.71 14.56 6.53
C HIS A 139 -1.91 13.82 5.46
N GLU A 140 -2.52 12.83 4.80
CA GLU A 140 -1.94 12.10 3.66
C GLU A 140 -1.46 13.05 2.55
N LEU A 141 -2.32 14.01 2.18
CA LEU A 141 -2.04 14.99 1.12
C LEU A 141 -0.96 16.00 1.54
N VAL A 142 -0.95 16.45 2.79
CA VAL A 142 0.06 17.38 3.32
C VAL A 142 1.45 16.75 3.35
N LEU A 143 1.55 15.48 3.77
CA LEU A 143 2.82 14.76 3.82
C LEU A 143 3.26 14.20 2.45
N GLY A 144 2.32 14.02 1.52
CA GLY A 144 2.59 13.38 0.24
C GLY A 144 2.85 11.88 0.41
N GLN A 145 2.07 11.22 1.27
CA GLN A 145 2.20 9.78 1.55
C GLN A 145 1.77 8.90 0.36
N VAL A 146 2.16 7.62 0.41
CA VAL A 146 1.84 6.59 -0.59
C VAL A 146 0.77 5.62 -0.12
N ASN A 147 0.05 5.91 0.96
CA ASN A 147 -0.98 5.01 1.49
C ASN A 147 -2.18 4.92 0.54
N LEU A 148 -2.53 6.02 -0.16
CA LEU A 148 -3.55 5.98 -1.20
C LEU A 148 -3.16 5.11 -2.40
N LEU A 149 -1.89 5.18 -2.82
CA LEU A 149 -1.36 4.30 -3.87
C LEU A 149 -1.41 2.84 -3.41
N PHE A 150 -0.94 2.57 -2.20
CA PHE A 150 -1.02 1.24 -1.58
C PHE A 150 -2.46 0.71 -1.56
N ALA A 151 -3.42 1.50 -1.05
CA ALA A 151 -4.82 1.12 -0.97
C ALA A 151 -5.43 0.84 -2.35
N ALA A 152 -5.12 1.67 -3.36
CA ALA A 152 -5.58 1.47 -4.72
C ALA A 152 -5.11 0.13 -5.29
N ILE A 153 -3.83 -0.20 -5.12
CA ILE A 153 -3.24 -1.46 -5.60
C ILE A 153 -3.86 -2.66 -4.88
N VAL A 154 -4.04 -2.60 -3.55
CA VAL A 154 -4.68 -3.67 -2.78
C VAL A 154 -6.14 -3.87 -3.22
N LEU A 155 -6.91 -2.80 -3.40
CA LEU A 155 -8.30 -2.88 -3.84
C LEU A 155 -8.41 -3.45 -5.26
N LEU A 156 -7.50 -3.09 -6.16
CA LEU A 156 -7.39 -3.69 -7.49
C LEU A 156 -7.10 -5.20 -7.40
N GLY A 157 -6.18 -5.61 -6.53
CA GLY A 157 -5.90 -7.02 -6.26
C GLY A 157 -7.12 -7.77 -5.74
N LEU A 158 -7.84 -7.20 -4.76
CA LEU A 158 -9.08 -7.78 -4.22
C LEU A 158 -10.20 -7.87 -5.28
N MET A 159 -10.35 -6.85 -6.11
CA MET A 159 -11.31 -6.85 -7.22
C MET A 159 -10.96 -7.95 -8.22
N ALA A 160 -9.68 -8.07 -8.59
CA ALA A 160 -9.19 -9.10 -9.48
C ALA A 160 -9.44 -10.51 -8.92
N MET A 161 -9.24 -10.72 -7.62
CA MET A 161 -9.63 -11.97 -6.96
C MET A 161 -11.13 -12.22 -7.12
N ARG A 162 -12.00 -11.25 -6.87
CA ARG A 162 -13.45 -11.43 -7.04
C ARG A 162 -13.85 -11.81 -8.47
N MET A 163 -13.11 -11.32 -9.46
CA MET A 163 -13.28 -11.66 -10.88
C MET A 163 -12.52 -12.93 -11.30
N GLU A 164 -11.95 -13.68 -10.36
CA GLU A 164 -11.15 -14.90 -10.61
C GLU A 164 -9.87 -14.67 -11.44
N HIS A 165 -9.42 -13.42 -11.58
CA HIS A 165 -8.15 -13.05 -12.21
C HIS A 165 -6.98 -13.22 -11.23
N ASN A 166 -6.75 -14.46 -10.80
CA ASN A 166 -5.84 -14.80 -9.70
C ASN A 166 -4.37 -14.39 -9.94
N ARG A 167 -3.89 -14.44 -11.19
CA ARG A 167 -2.53 -13.99 -11.55
C ARG A 167 -2.36 -12.49 -11.37
N PHE A 168 -3.34 -11.71 -11.83
CA PHE A 168 -3.32 -10.25 -11.69
C PHE A 168 -3.44 -9.84 -10.22
N ALA A 169 -4.29 -10.54 -9.45
CA ALA A 169 -4.35 -10.36 -8.00
C ALA A 169 -3.00 -10.59 -7.31
N ALA A 170 -2.30 -11.68 -7.65
CA ALA A 170 -0.98 -11.98 -7.12
C ALA A 170 0.03 -10.87 -7.45
N ALA A 171 0.08 -10.44 -8.70
CA ALA A 171 0.96 -9.35 -9.14
C ALA A 171 0.67 -8.04 -8.38
N MET A 172 -0.61 -7.70 -8.16
CA MET A 172 -1.00 -6.52 -7.39
C MET A 172 -0.59 -6.61 -5.92
N PHE A 173 -0.75 -7.76 -5.26
CA PHE A 173 -0.32 -7.89 -3.85
C PHE A 173 1.21 -7.87 -3.69
N VAL A 174 1.96 -8.39 -4.67
CA VAL A 174 3.41 -8.22 -4.69
C VAL A 174 3.79 -6.75 -4.93
N LEU A 175 3.14 -6.06 -5.87
CA LEU A 175 3.36 -4.62 -6.07
C LEU A 175 2.99 -3.80 -4.82
N ALA A 176 1.92 -4.16 -4.11
CA ALA A 176 1.57 -3.54 -2.84
C ALA A 176 2.65 -3.77 -1.78
N THR A 177 3.34 -4.91 -1.81
CA THR A 177 4.48 -5.21 -0.92
C THR A 177 5.66 -4.29 -1.20
N VAL A 178 5.90 -3.96 -2.48
CA VAL A 178 6.91 -2.94 -2.86
C VAL A 178 6.58 -1.59 -2.24
N VAL A 179 5.31 -1.17 -2.33
CA VAL A 179 4.85 0.12 -1.79
C VAL A 179 4.77 0.12 -0.28
N LYS A 180 4.39 -0.98 0.37
CA LYS A 180 4.34 -1.15 1.84
C LYS A 180 4.68 -2.59 2.20
N PRO A 181 5.87 -2.87 2.78
CA PRO A 181 6.35 -4.24 2.97
C PRO A 181 5.41 -5.18 3.74
N TYR A 182 4.59 -4.67 4.65
CA TYR A 182 3.63 -5.50 5.41
C TYR A 182 2.51 -6.09 4.54
N ALA A 183 2.32 -5.64 3.29
CA ALA A 183 1.37 -6.23 2.35
C ALA A 183 1.69 -7.68 1.99
N ILE A 184 2.92 -8.13 2.25
CA ILE A 184 3.35 -9.53 2.06
C ILE A 184 2.43 -10.52 2.79
N LEU A 185 1.79 -10.09 3.88
CA LEU A 185 0.84 -10.88 4.66
C LEU A 185 -0.40 -11.30 3.85
N LEU A 186 -0.70 -10.62 2.74
CA LEU A 186 -1.79 -10.99 1.82
C LEU A 186 -1.44 -12.19 0.94
N LEU A 187 -0.15 -12.48 0.71
CA LEU A 187 0.27 -13.56 -0.20
C LEU A 187 -0.05 -14.96 0.31
N PRO A 188 0.25 -15.34 1.58
CA PRO A 188 -0.14 -16.65 2.09
C PRO A 188 -1.65 -16.88 1.99
N TRP A 189 -2.45 -15.87 2.37
CA TRP A 189 -3.90 -15.92 2.25
C TRP A 189 -4.37 -16.11 0.80
N LEU A 190 -3.80 -15.36 -0.14
CA LEU A 190 -4.10 -15.50 -1.57
C LEU A 190 -3.79 -16.91 -2.07
N VAL A 191 -2.62 -17.45 -1.72
CA VAL A 191 -2.18 -18.79 -2.15
C VAL A 191 -3.12 -19.87 -1.64
N LEU A 192 -3.49 -19.81 -0.35
CA LEU A 192 -4.44 -20.75 0.26
C LEU A 192 -5.81 -20.69 -0.44
N ARG A 193 -6.28 -19.50 -0.81
CA ARG A 193 -7.59 -19.32 -1.45
C ARG A 193 -7.62 -19.64 -2.95
N ARG A 194 -6.53 -19.40 -3.68
CA ARG A 194 -6.51 -19.38 -5.16
C ARG A 194 -5.59 -20.42 -5.80
N GLY A 195 -4.89 -21.20 -4.99
CA GLY A 195 -4.11 -22.36 -5.43
C GLY A 195 -2.89 -21.99 -6.28
N TYR A 196 -2.43 -22.97 -7.07
CA TYR A 196 -1.11 -22.96 -7.70
C TYR A 196 -0.85 -21.76 -8.62
N SER A 197 -1.84 -21.33 -9.41
CA SER A 197 -1.64 -20.22 -10.35
C SER A 197 -1.28 -18.89 -9.65
N ALA A 198 -1.87 -18.63 -8.48
CA ALA A 198 -1.58 -17.44 -7.71
C ALA A 198 -0.21 -17.57 -7.01
N ALA A 199 0.12 -18.76 -6.51
CA ALA A 199 1.41 -19.06 -5.90
C ALA A 199 2.56 -18.88 -6.89
N ALA A 200 2.46 -19.44 -8.10
CA ALA A 200 3.47 -19.32 -9.14
C ALA A 200 3.68 -17.85 -9.54
N THR A 201 2.60 -17.09 -9.78
CA THR A 201 2.73 -15.67 -10.11
C THR A 201 3.31 -14.86 -8.95
N ALA A 202 2.88 -15.11 -7.71
CA ALA A 202 3.45 -14.44 -6.54
C ALA A 202 4.95 -14.72 -6.41
N ALA A 203 5.38 -15.97 -6.56
CA ALA A 203 6.80 -16.34 -6.50
C ALA A 203 7.62 -15.64 -7.60
N VAL A 204 7.17 -15.70 -8.86
CA VAL A 204 7.85 -15.03 -9.98
C VAL A 204 7.92 -13.52 -9.77
N SER A 205 6.82 -12.89 -9.35
CA SER A 205 6.78 -11.45 -9.09
C SER A 205 7.67 -11.05 -7.92
N VAL A 206 7.72 -11.82 -6.83
CA VAL A 206 8.63 -11.57 -5.71
C VAL A 206 10.08 -11.67 -6.15
N CYS A 207 10.44 -12.72 -6.90
CA CYS A 207 11.78 -12.85 -7.48
C CYS A 207 12.12 -11.65 -8.37
N ALA A 208 11.20 -11.22 -9.25
CA ALA A 208 11.41 -10.07 -10.10
C ALA A 208 11.65 -8.78 -9.30
N VAL A 209 10.88 -8.56 -8.22
CA VAL A 209 11.04 -7.40 -7.32
C VAL A 209 12.39 -7.43 -6.61
N LEU A 210 12.81 -8.58 -6.07
CA LEU A 210 14.10 -8.71 -5.38
C LEU A 210 15.29 -8.56 -6.33
N LEU A 211 15.13 -8.95 -7.59
CA LEU A 211 16.16 -8.82 -8.62
C LEU A 211 16.16 -7.45 -9.31
N LEU A 212 15.09 -6.65 -9.18
CA LEU A 212 14.98 -5.36 -9.86
C LEU A 212 16.17 -4.41 -9.61
N PRO A 213 16.70 -4.27 -8.38
CA PRO A 213 17.83 -3.37 -8.12
C PRO A 213 19.13 -3.80 -8.81
N VAL A 214 19.25 -5.06 -9.24
CA VAL A 214 20.45 -5.55 -9.98
C VAL A 214 20.70 -4.73 -11.24
N VAL A 215 19.64 -4.19 -11.86
CA VAL A 215 19.75 -3.37 -13.07
C VAL A 215 20.57 -2.10 -12.86
N LEU A 216 20.50 -1.50 -11.67
CA LEU A 216 21.23 -0.26 -11.35
C LEU A 216 22.46 -0.53 -10.48
N TYR A 217 22.34 -1.43 -9.50
CA TYR A 217 23.36 -1.66 -8.47
C TYR A 217 24.26 -2.87 -8.73
N GLY A 218 24.00 -3.66 -9.77
CA GLY A 218 24.61 -4.97 -9.95
C GLY A 218 24.20 -5.97 -8.87
N PHE A 219 24.71 -7.20 -8.96
CA PHE A 219 24.31 -8.28 -8.04
C PHE A 219 24.77 -8.00 -6.60
N SER A 220 26.06 -7.69 -6.41
CA SER A 220 26.61 -7.40 -5.07
C SER A 220 25.91 -6.22 -4.42
N GLY A 221 25.78 -5.09 -5.14
CA GLY A 221 25.10 -3.91 -4.60
C GLY A 221 23.62 -4.16 -4.29
N SER A 222 22.93 -4.99 -5.08
CA SER A 222 21.56 -5.39 -4.76
C SER A 222 21.48 -6.20 -3.45
N VAL A 223 22.40 -7.14 -3.23
CA VAL A 223 22.47 -7.89 -1.95
C VAL A 223 22.72 -6.94 -0.78
N ASP A 224 23.69 -6.04 -0.92
CA ASP A 224 24.02 -5.05 0.11
C ASP A 224 22.82 -4.14 0.44
N LEU A 225 22.06 -3.70 -0.56
CA LEU A 225 20.84 -2.92 -0.35
C LEU A 225 19.76 -3.69 0.42
N HIS A 226 19.55 -4.96 0.12
CA HIS A 226 18.55 -5.76 0.84
C HIS A 226 18.97 -6.03 2.29
N LEU A 227 20.25 -6.25 2.55
CA LEU A 227 20.79 -6.38 3.90
C LEU A 227 20.67 -5.06 4.68
N ALA A 228 21.01 -3.94 4.04
CA ALA A 228 20.86 -2.61 4.63
C ALA A 228 19.40 -2.26 4.92
N TRP A 229 18.48 -2.61 4.01
CA TRP A 229 17.04 -2.47 4.22
C TRP A 229 16.58 -3.26 5.45
N TRP A 230 16.97 -4.54 5.53
CA TRP A 230 16.60 -5.41 6.64
C TRP A 230 17.10 -4.87 7.98
N SER A 231 18.38 -4.47 8.04
CA SER A 231 18.97 -3.85 9.24
C SER A 231 18.23 -2.57 9.63
N THR A 232 17.92 -1.71 8.66
CA THR A 232 17.21 -0.43 8.88
C THR A 232 15.80 -0.64 9.42
N VAL A 233 15.00 -1.50 8.78
CA VAL A 233 13.61 -1.73 9.18
C VAL A 233 13.54 -2.43 10.52
N THR A 234 14.34 -3.48 10.75
CA THR A 234 14.35 -4.19 12.04
C THR A 234 14.86 -3.30 13.18
N GLY A 235 15.97 -2.59 12.97
CA GLY A 235 16.55 -1.69 13.97
C GLY A 235 15.64 -0.53 14.36
N THR A 236 14.89 0.03 13.40
CA THR A 236 13.96 1.14 13.67
C THR A 236 12.56 0.69 14.10
N THR A 237 12.20 -0.58 13.93
CA THR A 237 10.90 -1.13 14.35
C THR A 237 10.95 -1.74 15.75
N ALA A 238 12.03 -2.43 16.12
CA ALA A 238 12.13 -3.11 17.41
C ALA A 238 11.87 -2.21 18.64
N PRO A 239 12.39 -0.97 18.71
CA PRO A 239 12.09 -0.05 19.82
C PRO A 239 10.61 0.35 19.92
N ASN A 240 9.88 0.24 18.81
CA ASN A 240 8.47 0.63 18.70
C ASN A 240 7.50 -0.53 18.93
N LEU A 241 7.98 -1.72 19.34
CA LEU A 241 7.13 -2.90 19.51
C LEU A 241 6.03 -2.66 20.55
N THR A 242 6.36 -2.05 21.69
CA THR A 242 5.43 -1.77 22.78
C THR A 242 4.87 -0.35 22.76
N ASN A 243 5.21 0.45 21.74
CA ASN A 243 4.66 1.80 21.57
C ASN A 243 3.12 1.75 21.57
N ALA A 244 2.46 2.69 22.26
CA ALA A 244 1.01 2.77 22.37
C ALA A 244 0.31 2.74 21.00
N GLU A 245 0.90 3.36 19.98
CA GLU A 245 0.38 3.44 18.61
C GLU A 245 0.55 2.14 17.81
N ASN A 246 1.34 1.18 18.30
CA ASN A 246 1.51 -0.10 17.62
C ASN A 246 0.29 -1.01 17.85
N VAL A 247 -0.52 -1.17 16.80
CA VAL A 247 -1.76 -1.97 16.78
C VAL A 247 -1.58 -3.37 16.20
N SER A 248 -0.35 -3.83 15.97
CA SER A 248 -0.09 -5.18 15.44
C SER A 248 -0.36 -6.28 16.48
N LEU A 249 -0.61 -7.52 16.03
CA LEU A 249 -0.71 -8.68 16.93
C LEU A 249 0.57 -8.86 17.76
N ALA A 250 1.74 -8.61 17.15
CA ALA A 250 3.02 -8.63 17.84
C ALA A 250 3.08 -7.60 18.97
N GLY A 251 2.67 -6.35 18.68
CA GLY A 251 2.59 -5.29 19.69
C GLY A 251 1.58 -5.60 20.78
N PHE A 252 0.42 -6.17 20.43
CA PHE A 252 -0.58 -6.62 21.41
C PHE A 252 0.02 -7.63 22.39
N PHE A 253 0.53 -8.76 21.91
CA PHE A 253 1.08 -9.78 22.81
C PHE A 253 2.33 -9.31 23.56
N ALA A 254 3.18 -8.48 22.94
CA ALA A 254 4.35 -7.93 23.62
C ALA A 254 3.99 -6.96 24.76
N LYS A 255 2.92 -6.16 24.62
CA LYS A 255 2.41 -5.28 25.68
C LYS A 255 1.85 -6.06 26.88
N TRP A 256 1.22 -7.21 26.63
CA TRP A 256 0.58 -8.03 27.66
C TRP A 256 1.51 -9.06 28.32
N LEU A 257 2.37 -9.71 27.54
CA LEU A 257 3.23 -10.81 27.98
C LEU A 257 4.70 -10.40 28.16
N GLY A 258 5.04 -9.16 27.79
CA GLY A 258 6.43 -8.72 27.64
C GLY A 258 7.03 -9.16 26.30
N SER A 259 7.96 -8.35 25.78
CA SER A 259 8.73 -8.69 24.58
C SER A 259 9.56 -9.94 24.82
N GLY A 260 9.30 -11.03 24.09
CA GLY A 260 10.02 -12.28 24.25
C GLY A 260 9.42 -13.47 23.48
N PRO A 261 9.91 -14.70 23.75
CA PRO A 261 9.46 -15.90 23.05
C PRO A 261 7.97 -16.18 23.21
N ALA A 262 7.39 -15.93 24.38
CA ALA A 262 5.96 -16.13 24.64
C ALA A 262 5.08 -15.24 23.76
N ALA A 263 5.39 -13.93 23.68
CA ALA A 263 4.68 -13.01 22.79
C ALA A 263 4.84 -13.38 21.31
N THR A 264 6.03 -13.84 20.92
CA THR A 264 6.32 -14.30 19.56
C THR A 264 5.49 -15.53 19.19
N ALA A 265 5.47 -16.54 20.08
CA ALA A 265 4.66 -17.74 19.88
C ALA A 265 3.16 -17.42 19.82
N ALA A 266 2.65 -16.60 20.74
CA ALA A 266 1.26 -16.16 20.74
C ALA A 266 0.89 -15.42 19.45
N THR A 267 1.78 -14.56 18.95
CA THR A 267 1.61 -13.86 17.67
C THR A 267 1.54 -14.82 16.50
N ALA A 268 2.45 -15.79 16.43
CA ALA A 268 2.48 -16.79 15.37
C ALA A 268 1.22 -17.67 15.37
N LEU A 269 0.81 -18.15 16.55
CA LEU A 269 -0.40 -18.95 16.72
C LEU A 269 -1.66 -18.17 16.32
N ALA A 270 -1.78 -16.91 16.76
CA ALA A 270 -2.91 -16.05 16.38
C ALA A 270 -2.93 -15.79 14.86
N GLY A 271 -1.78 -15.51 14.25
CA GLY A 271 -1.65 -15.32 12.81
C GLY A 271 -2.06 -16.57 12.01
N LEU A 272 -1.60 -17.75 12.43
CA LEU A 272 -2.00 -19.03 11.83
C LEU A 272 -3.49 -19.29 12.01
N GLY A 273 -4.04 -19.00 13.20
CA GLY A 273 -5.47 -19.11 13.46
C GLY A 273 -6.31 -18.23 12.53
N VAL A 274 -5.90 -16.97 12.32
CA VAL A 274 -6.55 -16.07 11.35
C VAL A 274 -6.44 -16.61 9.93
N LEU A 275 -5.27 -17.07 9.50
CA LEU A 275 -5.09 -17.66 8.17
C LEU A 275 -5.94 -18.92 7.96
N ALA A 276 -6.09 -19.76 8.99
CA ALA A 276 -6.96 -20.93 8.93
C ALA A 276 -8.43 -20.53 8.79
N LEU A 277 -8.91 -19.57 9.61
CA LEU A 277 -10.29 -19.09 9.55
C LEU A 277 -10.65 -18.44 8.21
N VAL A 278 -9.72 -17.70 7.60
CA VAL A 278 -9.97 -17.01 6.33
C VAL A 278 -9.54 -17.86 5.12
N GLY A 279 -8.83 -18.96 5.32
CA GLY A 279 -8.43 -19.94 4.29
C GLY A 279 -9.52 -20.98 3.99
N LEU A 280 -10.27 -21.39 5.02
CA LEU A 280 -11.51 -22.19 4.92
C LEU A 280 -12.61 -21.41 4.19
#